data_AF-J5WU57-F1
#
_entry.id   AF-J5WU57-F1
#
_cell.length_a   1.000
_cell.length_b   1.000
_cell.length_c   1.000
_cell.angle_alpha   90.00
_cell.angle_beta   90.00
_cell.angle_gamma   90.00
#
_symmetry.space_group_name_H-M   'P 1'
#
loop_
_entity.id
_entity.type
_entity.pdbx_description
1 polymer ?
#
loop_
_entity_poly.entity_id
_entity_poly.type
_entity_poly.pdbx_seq_one_letter_code
_entity_poly.pdbx_strand_id
1 'polypeptide(L)'
;MSIGTKIQEIRKSHNLSQQQFAERFGVTRQTVSNWENDKHYPDMEILKHISNEYEVSFDTLIKEDEIYIKSIDTTRKKLSLWKKTLLVSVVLILGLLTALFTVLHFSYKPTPDKSRITTDTNIKMMVDIYGSSPSSAITMTFDAGSYESFSESKRINIRSNTCGKIEGDVPCVFIKNRAESYVKLRFQDTDYKNQAPKIDSIKLYTAPGMPVAPQERKDKMVTYKKDDAGVTVFLSDFLFEDEVTFSDNLDENKTAVWFCIFEIKYSIGNNKYVSLTSVAVAYKA
;
A
#
# COMPACT_ATOMS: atom_id res chain seq x y z
N MET A 1 -4.61 -20.40 60.92
CA MET A 1 -3.68 -19.93 61.98
C MET A 1 -2.51 -19.32 61.25
N SER A 2 -2.32 -18.01 61.36
CA SER A 2 -1.26 -17.30 60.62
C SER A 2 0.14 -17.75 61.07
N ILE A 3 1.15 -17.47 60.25
CA ILE A 3 2.55 -17.73 60.63
C ILE A 3 2.92 -16.99 61.92
N GLY A 4 2.41 -15.75 62.11
CA GLY A 4 2.72 -14.94 63.28
C GLY A 4 2.22 -15.58 64.57
N THR A 5 1.01 -16.14 64.53
CA THR A 5 0.46 -16.90 65.66
C THR A 5 1.29 -18.14 65.99
N LYS A 6 1.78 -18.89 64.98
CA LYS A 6 2.64 -20.06 65.19
C LYS A 6 3.99 -19.70 65.77
N ILE A 7 4.63 -18.62 65.27
CA ILE A 7 5.91 -18.13 65.81
C ILE A 7 5.74 -17.71 67.27
N GLN A 8 4.64 -17.02 67.59
CA GLN A 8 4.34 -16.62 68.95
C GLN A 8 4.14 -17.84 69.87
N GLU A 9 3.45 -18.87 69.40
CA GLU A 9 3.25 -20.12 70.15
C GLU A 9 4.56 -20.84 70.42
N ILE A 10 5.43 -21.00 69.41
CA ILE A 10 6.75 -21.61 69.55
C ILE A 10 7.60 -20.84 70.57
N ARG A 11 7.60 -19.50 70.49
CA ARG A 11 8.34 -18.68 71.45
C ARG A 11 7.83 -18.87 72.87
N LYS A 12 6.51 -18.84 73.06
CA LYS A 12 5.86 -18.97 74.37
C LYS A 12 6.04 -20.36 74.97
N SER A 13 5.97 -21.43 74.16
CA SER A 13 6.16 -22.81 74.63
C SER A 13 7.59 -23.07 75.15
N HIS A 14 8.56 -22.29 74.69
CA HIS A 14 9.95 -22.33 75.14
C HIS A 14 10.29 -21.27 76.20
N ASN A 15 9.28 -20.57 76.75
CA ASN A 15 9.45 -19.53 77.78
C ASN A 15 10.41 -18.40 77.39
N LEU A 16 10.49 -18.05 76.10
CA LEU A 16 11.39 -17.02 75.60
C LEU A 16 10.69 -15.65 75.52
N SER A 17 11.40 -14.58 75.86
CA SER A 17 11.00 -13.21 75.50
C SER A 17 11.22 -12.95 74.01
N GLN A 18 10.52 -11.95 73.44
CA GLN A 18 10.73 -11.57 72.03
C GLN A 18 12.18 -11.17 71.74
N GLN A 19 12.88 -10.61 72.73
CA GLN A 19 14.30 -10.27 72.63
C GLN A 19 15.17 -11.53 72.52
N GLN A 20 14.97 -12.50 73.42
CA GLN A 20 15.72 -13.77 73.41
C GLN A 20 15.43 -14.61 72.16
N PHE A 21 14.21 -14.56 71.64
CA PHE A 21 13.87 -15.22 70.38
C PHE A 21 14.56 -14.53 69.19
N ALA A 22 14.60 -13.20 69.18
CA ALA A 22 15.27 -12.43 68.13
C ALA A 22 16.78 -12.71 68.06
N GLU A 23 17.43 -12.82 69.21
CA GLU A 23 18.86 -13.14 69.35
C GLU A 23 19.21 -14.48 68.71
N ARG A 24 18.36 -15.51 68.84
CA ARG A 24 18.58 -16.84 68.23
C ARG A 24 18.59 -16.82 66.70
N PHE A 25 17.87 -15.88 66.09
CA PHE A 25 17.75 -15.76 64.64
C PHE A 25 18.52 -14.56 64.06
N GLY A 26 19.32 -13.86 64.87
CA GLY A 26 20.13 -12.73 64.43
C GLY A 26 19.30 -11.53 63.95
N VAL A 27 18.07 -11.37 64.45
CA VAL A 27 17.17 -10.27 64.09
C VAL A 27 16.90 -9.34 65.26
N THR A 28 16.20 -8.23 65.02
CA THR A 28 15.80 -7.32 66.11
C THR A 28 14.52 -7.81 66.80
N ARG A 29 14.32 -7.45 68.08
CA ARG A 29 13.04 -7.66 68.78
C ARG A 29 11.84 -7.09 68.01
N GLN A 30 12.02 -5.95 67.35
CA GLN A 30 10.98 -5.32 66.54
C GLN A 30 10.60 -6.21 65.35
N THR A 31 11.58 -6.87 64.73
CA THR A 31 11.36 -7.84 63.65
C THR A 31 10.49 -9.01 64.12
N VAL A 32 10.82 -9.61 65.28
CA VAL A 32 10.01 -10.69 65.87
C VAL A 32 8.60 -10.21 66.23
N SER A 33 8.47 -9.02 66.83
CA SER A 33 7.17 -8.42 67.13
C SER A 33 6.34 -8.18 65.86
N ASN A 34 6.99 -7.75 64.78
CA ASN A 34 6.33 -7.57 63.48
C ASN A 34 5.88 -8.91 62.89
N TRP A 35 6.63 -10.00 63.08
CA TRP A 35 6.21 -11.35 62.68
C TRP A 35 5.01 -11.83 63.48
N GLU A 36 5.05 -11.73 64.81
CA GLU A 36 3.96 -12.20 65.69
C GLU A 36 2.65 -11.44 65.50
N ASN A 37 2.71 -10.20 65.00
CA ASN A 37 1.55 -9.36 64.71
C ASN A 37 1.18 -9.35 63.21
N ASP A 38 1.72 -10.28 62.41
CA ASP A 38 1.46 -10.42 60.96
C ASP A 38 1.73 -9.14 60.14
N LYS A 39 2.59 -8.24 60.64
CA LYS A 39 2.97 -7.00 59.95
C LYS A 39 4.02 -7.24 58.87
N HIS A 40 4.90 -8.20 59.10
CA HIS A 40 5.94 -8.61 58.17
C HIS A 40 6.09 -10.13 58.21
N TYR A 41 6.45 -10.74 57.08
CA TYR A 41 6.70 -12.17 56.99
C TYR A 41 8.20 -12.43 57.22
N PRO A 42 8.60 -13.45 58.00
CA PRO A 42 9.99 -13.89 58.04
C PRO A 42 10.40 -14.43 56.67
N ASP A 43 11.64 -14.22 56.26
CA ASP A 43 12.10 -14.80 55.00
C ASP A 43 12.18 -16.34 55.07
N MET A 44 12.35 -16.96 53.89
CA MET A 44 12.40 -18.42 53.78
C MET A 44 13.58 -19.05 54.53
N GLU A 45 14.66 -18.31 54.74
CA GLU A 45 15.85 -18.81 55.42
C GLU A 45 15.64 -18.84 56.94
N ILE A 46 15.06 -17.77 57.49
CA ILE A 46 14.64 -17.65 58.88
C ILE A 46 13.56 -18.70 59.22
N LEU A 47 12.58 -18.92 58.34
CA LEU A 47 11.58 -19.96 58.55
C LEU A 47 12.19 -21.37 58.60
N LYS A 48 13.18 -21.66 57.75
CA LYS A 48 13.93 -22.92 57.82
C LYS A 48 14.71 -23.02 59.12
N HIS A 49 15.31 -21.92 59.57
CA HIS A 49 16.08 -21.89 60.80
C HIS A 49 15.18 -22.12 62.02
N ILE A 50 14.01 -21.50 62.09
CA ILE A 50 12.98 -21.73 63.13
C ILE A 50 12.51 -23.20 63.10
N SER A 51 12.28 -23.75 61.91
CA SER A 51 11.88 -25.15 61.74
C SER A 51 12.89 -26.13 62.31
N ASN A 52 14.18 -25.90 62.04
CA ASN A 52 15.26 -26.74 62.54
C ASN A 52 15.50 -26.58 64.04
N GLU A 53 15.51 -25.34 64.55
CA GLU A 53 15.82 -25.04 65.96
C GLU A 53 14.76 -25.58 66.94
N TYR A 54 13.49 -25.61 66.53
CA TYR A 54 12.39 -26.03 67.40
C TYR A 54 11.68 -27.31 66.93
N GLU A 55 12.29 -28.06 66.01
CA GLU A 55 11.80 -29.34 65.47
C GLU A 55 10.33 -29.30 64.95
N VAL A 56 9.89 -28.13 64.48
CA VAL A 56 8.56 -27.97 63.88
C VAL A 56 8.65 -28.20 62.38
N SER A 57 7.71 -28.94 61.80
CA SER A 57 7.67 -29.17 60.36
C SER A 57 7.60 -27.85 59.59
N PHE A 58 8.54 -27.66 58.66
CA PHE A 58 8.58 -26.51 57.76
C PHE A 58 7.27 -26.35 56.97
N ASP A 59 6.68 -27.46 56.53
CA ASP A 59 5.36 -27.49 55.88
C ASP A 59 4.25 -27.02 56.82
N THR A 60 4.35 -27.31 58.11
CA THR A 60 3.39 -26.82 59.12
C THR A 60 3.52 -25.32 59.35
N LEU A 61 4.71 -24.73 59.23
CA LEU A 61 4.89 -23.27 59.27
C LEU A 61 4.27 -22.61 58.02
N ILE A 62 4.46 -23.20 56.85
CA ILE A 62 4.15 -22.61 55.53
C ILE A 62 2.75 -22.98 54.98
N LYS A 63 2.00 -23.84 55.66
CA LYS A 63 0.72 -24.43 55.18
C LYS A 63 -0.39 -23.49 54.67
N GLU A 64 -0.27 -22.17 54.76
CA GLU A 64 -1.19 -21.20 54.11
C GLU A 64 -0.63 -20.57 52.80
N ASP A 65 0.63 -20.85 52.40
CA ASP A 65 1.31 -20.31 51.20
C ASP A 65 1.08 -21.11 49.90
N GLU A 66 0.34 -22.23 49.93
CA GLU A 66 -0.01 -22.93 48.68
C GLU A 66 -0.75 -22.02 47.70
N ILE A 67 -1.54 -21.07 48.20
CA ILE A 67 -2.28 -20.09 47.39
C ILE A 67 -1.31 -19.08 46.76
N TYR A 68 -0.31 -18.61 47.50
CA TYR A 68 0.69 -17.65 47.02
C TYR A 68 1.63 -18.29 45.99
N ILE A 69 2.16 -19.50 46.28
CA ILE A 69 3.03 -20.24 45.34
C ILE A 69 2.26 -20.62 44.06
N LYS A 70 1.00 -21.08 44.17
CA LYS A 70 0.14 -21.31 42.99
C LYS A 70 -0.12 -20.02 42.20
N SER A 71 -0.23 -18.86 42.84
CA SER A 71 -0.41 -17.57 42.15
C SER A 71 0.84 -17.13 41.35
N ILE A 72 2.05 -17.47 41.82
CA ILE A 72 3.30 -17.16 41.11
C ILE A 72 3.47 -18.07 39.89
N ASP A 73 3.21 -19.36 40.03
CA ASP A 73 3.31 -20.32 38.92
C ASP A 73 2.28 -20.05 37.81
N THR A 74 1.05 -19.71 38.20
CA THR A 74 0.01 -19.31 37.25
C THR A 74 0.36 -18.00 36.54
N THR A 75 0.93 -17.02 37.24
CA THR A 75 1.41 -15.76 36.64
C THR A 75 2.56 -15.99 35.66
N ARG A 76 3.52 -16.87 36.00
CA ARG A 76 4.65 -17.23 35.13
C ARG A 76 4.19 -17.98 33.88
N LYS A 77 3.27 -18.94 34.03
CA LYS A 77 2.66 -19.65 32.89
C LYS A 77 1.88 -18.69 31.99
N LYS A 78 1.10 -17.78 32.57
CA LYS A 78 0.36 -16.74 31.84
C LYS A 78 1.33 -15.83 31.08
N LEU A 79 2.40 -15.34 31.70
CA LEU A 79 3.39 -14.49 31.03
C LEU A 79 4.08 -15.21 29.86
N SER A 80 4.42 -16.48 30.00
CA SER A 80 5.00 -17.29 28.92
C SER A 80 4.03 -17.47 27.74
N LEU A 81 2.76 -17.73 28.02
CA LEU A 81 1.71 -17.80 26.99
C LEU A 81 1.51 -16.44 26.29
N TRP A 82 1.46 -15.34 27.04
CA TRP A 82 1.31 -13.99 26.49
C TRP A 82 2.49 -13.56 25.61
N LYS A 83 3.72 -13.93 25.98
CA LYS A 83 4.91 -13.70 25.13
C LYS A 83 4.80 -14.44 23.80
N LYS A 84 4.31 -15.70 23.81
CA LYS A 84 4.09 -16.47 22.58
C LYS A 84 2.98 -15.89 21.73
N THR A 85 1.84 -15.50 22.33
CA THR A 85 0.74 -14.87 21.58
C THR A 85 1.16 -13.51 21.01
N LEU A 86 1.95 -12.72 21.76
CA LEU A 86 2.53 -11.47 21.29
C LEU A 86 3.50 -11.70 20.12
N LEU A 87 4.35 -12.73 20.20
CA LEU A 87 5.27 -13.05 19.11
C LEU A 87 4.52 -13.44 17.83
N VAL A 88 3.49 -14.29 17.96
CA VAL A 88 2.63 -14.68 16.82
C VAL A 88 1.90 -13.46 16.23
N SER A 89 1.36 -12.57 17.07
CA SER A 89 0.66 -11.37 16.57
C SER A 89 1.61 -10.42 15.85
N VAL A 90 2.83 -10.22 16.35
CA VAL A 90 3.86 -9.41 15.68
C VAL A 90 4.23 -9.99 14.32
N VAL A 91 4.40 -11.31 14.21
CA VAL A 91 4.70 -11.97 12.93
C VAL A 91 3.54 -11.79 11.94
N LEU A 92 2.29 -11.92 12.39
CA LEU A 92 1.11 -11.69 11.53
C LEU A 92 1.03 -10.24 11.05
N ILE A 93 1.27 -9.26 11.93
CA ILE A 93 1.28 -7.84 11.58
C ILE A 93 2.39 -7.56 10.56
N LEU A 94 3.60 -8.10 10.76
CA LEU A 94 4.69 -7.94 9.83
C LEU A 94 4.36 -8.56 8.46
N GLY A 95 3.73 -9.73 8.45
CA GLY A 95 3.23 -10.37 7.22
C GLY A 95 2.25 -9.47 6.47
N LEU A 96 1.26 -8.90 7.16
CA LEU A 96 0.29 -7.96 6.57
C LEU A 96 0.98 -6.69 6.03
N LEU A 97 1.94 -6.12 6.76
CA LEU A 97 2.71 -4.96 6.32
C LEU A 97 3.52 -5.26 5.06
N THR A 98 4.17 -6.43 4.99
CA THR A 98 4.90 -6.83 3.78
C THR A 98 3.96 -7.03 2.59
N ALA A 99 2.79 -7.63 2.80
CA ALA A 99 1.78 -7.79 1.75
C ALA A 99 1.23 -6.44 1.27
N LEU A 100 1.00 -5.50 2.18
CA LEU A 100 0.62 -4.13 1.82
C LEU A 100 1.70 -3.45 0.99
N PHE A 101 2.97 -3.55 1.42
CA PHE A 101 4.08 -2.94 0.71
C PHE A 101 4.28 -3.53 -0.69
N THR A 102 4.11 -4.84 -0.86
CA THR A 102 4.19 -5.47 -2.19
C THR A 102 3.06 -5.01 -3.09
N VAL A 103 1.82 -4.93 -2.60
CA VAL A 103 0.68 -4.38 -3.36
C VAL A 103 0.96 -2.94 -3.79
N LEU A 104 1.40 -2.09 -2.87
CA LEU A 104 1.75 -0.70 -3.20
C LEU A 104 2.86 -0.64 -4.25
N HIS A 105 3.93 -1.41 -4.08
CA HIS A 105 5.04 -1.44 -5.04
C HIS A 105 4.60 -1.91 -6.44
N PHE A 106 3.63 -2.81 -6.56
CA PHE A 106 3.06 -3.19 -7.86
C PHE A 106 2.11 -2.13 -8.44
N SER A 107 1.35 -1.43 -7.59
CA SER A 107 0.43 -0.37 -8.01
C SER A 107 1.14 0.89 -8.51
N TYR A 108 2.28 1.25 -7.91
CA TYR A 108 3.03 2.47 -8.24
C TYR A 108 4.20 2.25 -9.22
N LYS A 109 4.26 1.09 -9.87
CA LYS A 109 5.24 0.85 -10.94
C LYS A 109 4.73 1.39 -12.27
N PRO A 110 5.59 2.07 -13.05
CA PRO A 110 5.24 2.45 -14.42
C PRO A 110 4.95 1.20 -15.25
N THR A 111 4.14 1.39 -16.28
CA THR A 111 3.84 0.37 -17.28
C THR A 111 5.14 -0.06 -17.98
N PRO A 112 5.51 -1.35 -17.96
CA PRO A 112 6.73 -1.82 -18.62
C PRO A 112 6.65 -1.64 -20.14
N ASP A 113 7.77 -1.30 -20.79
CA ASP A 113 7.79 -0.97 -22.22
C ASP A 113 7.22 -2.06 -23.13
N LYS A 114 7.53 -3.33 -22.83
CA LYS A 114 7.00 -4.50 -23.55
C LYS A 114 5.48 -4.63 -23.52
N SER A 115 4.81 -3.95 -22.59
CA SER A 115 3.36 -4.00 -22.38
C SER A 115 2.67 -2.70 -22.82
N ARG A 116 3.42 -1.72 -23.34
CA ARG A 116 2.86 -0.44 -23.79
C ARG A 116 2.12 -0.55 -25.11
N ILE A 117 2.55 -1.47 -25.99
CA ILE A 117 1.90 -1.69 -27.28
C ILE A 117 1.14 -3.02 -27.22
N THR A 118 -0.19 -2.94 -27.16
CA THR A 118 -1.07 -4.11 -27.12
C THR A 118 -1.88 -4.18 -28.40
N THR A 119 -1.85 -5.32 -29.10
CA THR A 119 -2.65 -5.54 -30.30
C THR A 119 -3.09 -6.99 -30.38
N ASP A 120 -4.37 -7.20 -30.69
CA ASP A 120 -4.92 -8.51 -31.05
C ASP A 120 -4.93 -8.71 -32.57
N THR A 121 -4.25 -7.83 -33.31
CA THR A 121 -4.28 -7.76 -34.78
C THR A 121 -2.87 -7.85 -35.36
N ASN A 122 -2.79 -7.89 -36.69
CA ASN A 122 -1.53 -7.83 -37.42
C ASN A 122 -0.96 -6.41 -37.55
N ILE A 123 -1.58 -5.40 -36.94
CA ILE A 123 -1.16 -4.00 -36.98
C ILE A 123 -0.84 -3.50 -35.58
N LYS A 124 0.25 -2.74 -35.46
CA LYS A 124 0.67 -2.00 -34.28
C LYS A 124 0.66 -0.52 -34.61
N MET A 125 0.10 0.30 -33.72
CA MET A 125 0.25 1.75 -33.80
C MET A 125 1.40 2.19 -32.88
N MET A 126 2.35 2.91 -33.45
CA MET A 126 3.42 3.60 -32.75
C MET A 126 3.09 5.09 -32.68
N VAL A 127 3.57 5.75 -31.64
CA VAL A 127 3.40 7.20 -31.46
C VAL A 127 4.76 7.84 -31.32
N ASP A 128 4.98 8.88 -32.11
CA ASP A 128 6.13 9.76 -32.00
C ASP A 128 5.65 11.14 -31.60
N ILE A 129 6.40 11.80 -30.72
CA ILE A 129 6.19 13.20 -30.36
C ILE A 129 7.47 13.98 -30.64
N TYR A 130 7.39 15.32 -30.60
CA TYR A 130 8.59 16.13 -30.75
C TYR A 130 9.64 15.79 -29.68
N GLY A 131 10.87 15.50 -30.13
CA GLY A 131 11.98 15.12 -29.25
C GLY A 131 11.98 13.66 -28.76
N SER A 132 10.93 12.87 -29.03
CA SER A 132 10.84 11.46 -28.60
C SER A 132 10.18 10.57 -29.66
N SER A 133 10.99 9.78 -30.39
CA SER A 133 10.53 8.84 -31.42
C SER A 133 11.31 7.49 -31.34
N PRO A 134 10.61 6.34 -31.17
CA PRO A 134 9.22 6.24 -30.71
C PRO A 134 9.08 6.78 -29.29
N SER A 135 7.94 7.41 -29.00
CA SER A 135 7.59 7.77 -27.63
C SER A 135 7.23 6.52 -26.82
N SER A 136 7.22 6.63 -25.49
CA SER A 136 6.75 5.59 -24.57
C SER A 136 5.21 5.55 -24.46
N ALA A 137 4.47 6.02 -25.47
CA ALA A 137 3.00 6.00 -25.43
C ALA A 137 2.44 4.58 -25.29
N ILE A 138 1.34 4.47 -24.55
CA ILE A 138 0.56 3.24 -24.47
C ILE A 138 -0.42 3.24 -25.63
N THR A 139 -0.32 2.23 -26.49
CA THR A 139 -1.20 2.04 -27.65
C THR A 139 -1.93 0.72 -27.57
N MET A 140 -3.21 0.75 -27.94
CA MET A 140 -4.07 -0.42 -28.01
C MET A 140 -4.74 -0.49 -29.37
N THR A 141 -4.54 -1.58 -30.11
CA THR A 141 -5.10 -1.78 -31.45
C THR A 141 -6.03 -2.98 -31.49
N PHE A 142 -7.21 -2.78 -32.07
CA PHE A 142 -8.28 -3.78 -32.19
C PHE A 142 -8.79 -3.88 -33.63
N ASP A 143 -9.37 -5.03 -33.97
CA ASP A 143 -10.27 -5.14 -35.13
C ASP A 143 -11.49 -4.24 -34.89
N ALA A 144 -11.94 -3.54 -35.95
CA ALA A 144 -13.01 -2.56 -35.80
C ALA A 144 -14.35 -3.19 -35.42
N GLY A 145 -14.70 -4.35 -35.99
CA GLY A 145 -15.95 -5.03 -35.67
C GLY A 145 -15.97 -5.49 -34.22
N SER A 146 -14.86 -6.03 -33.74
CA SER A 146 -14.68 -6.49 -32.36
C SER A 146 -14.75 -5.33 -31.36
N TYR A 147 -14.13 -4.19 -31.68
CA TYR A 147 -14.17 -3.01 -30.82
C TYR A 147 -15.59 -2.41 -30.72
N GLU A 148 -16.32 -2.39 -31.85
CA GLU A 148 -17.68 -1.87 -31.91
C GLU A 148 -18.68 -2.74 -31.14
N SER A 149 -18.44 -4.04 -31.05
CA SER A 149 -19.28 -4.95 -30.26
C SER A 149 -19.05 -4.86 -28.74
N PHE A 150 -18.03 -4.15 -28.26
CA PHE A 150 -17.80 -3.96 -26.83
C PHE A 150 -18.88 -3.09 -26.17
N SER A 151 -19.13 -3.30 -24.88
CA SER A 151 -19.98 -2.40 -24.09
C SER A 151 -19.33 -1.03 -23.91
N GLU A 152 -20.13 0.01 -23.65
CA GLU A 152 -19.58 1.36 -23.44
C GLU A 152 -18.63 1.40 -22.23
N SER A 153 -18.98 0.73 -21.13
CA SER A 153 -18.09 0.61 -19.95
C SER A 153 -16.75 -0.01 -20.30
N LYS A 154 -16.73 -1.02 -21.19
CA LYS A 154 -15.47 -1.65 -21.64
C LYS A 154 -14.66 -0.68 -22.52
N ARG A 155 -15.30 0.08 -23.42
CA ARG A 155 -14.62 1.10 -24.23
C ARG A 155 -14.06 2.24 -23.38
N ILE A 156 -14.81 2.71 -22.38
CA ILE A 156 -14.35 3.71 -21.39
C ILE A 156 -13.12 3.18 -20.65
N ASN A 157 -13.15 1.92 -20.19
CA ASN A 157 -12.00 1.30 -19.51
C ASN A 157 -10.77 1.20 -20.43
N ILE A 158 -10.96 0.84 -21.70
CA ILE A 158 -9.86 0.81 -22.70
C ILE A 158 -9.26 2.21 -22.88
N ARG A 159 -10.09 3.25 -23.06
CA ARG A 159 -9.64 4.66 -23.16
C ARG A 159 -8.93 5.15 -21.90
N SER A 160 -9.40 4.72 -20.72
CA SER A 160 -8.78 5.05 -19.44
C SER A 160 -7.41 4.38 -19.31
N ASN A 161 -7.29 3.11 -19.69
CA ASN A 161 -6.05 2.35 -19.61
C ASN A 161 -4.92 2.88 -20.52
N THR A 162 -5.23 3.57 -21.62
CA THR A 162 -4.19 4.22 -22.44
C THR A 162 -3.52 5.40 -21.72
N CYS A 163 -4.10 5.88 -20.61
CA CYS A 163 -3.52 6.93 -19.76
C CYS A 163 -2.57 6.39 -18.68
N GLY A 164 -2.26 5.08 -18.68
CA GLY A 164 -1.32 4.49 -17.73
C GLY A 164 -1.87 4.34 -16.30
N LYS A 165 -1.01 3.90 -15.39
CA LYS A 165 -1.38 3.67 -13.97
C LYS A 165 -0.93 4.79 -13.03
N ILE A 166 0.13 5.50 -13.43
CA ILE A 166 0.79 6.53 -12.63
C ILE A 166 1.14 7.73 -13.51
N GLU A 167 1.48 8.83 -12.85
CA GLU A 167 2.01 10.00 -13.53
C GLU A 167 3.36 9.66 -14.19
N GLY A 168 3.57 10.13 -15.41
CA GLY A 168 4.78 9.84 -16.21
C GLY A 168 4.69 8.58 -17.08
N ASP A 169 3.63 7.76 -16.96
CA ASP A 169 3.42 6.64 -17.90
C ASP A 169 3.09 7.11 -19.31
N VAL A 170 2.49 8.29 -19.44
CA VAL A 170 2.05 8.84 -20.71
C VAL A 170 3.05 9.92 -21.14
N PRO A 171 3.52 9.92 -22.40
CA PRO A 171 4.39 10.97 -22.88
C PRO A 171 3.67 12.32 -22.89
N CYS A 172 4.38 13.37 -22.48
CA CYS A 172 3.86 14.73 -22.44
C CYS A 172 4.27 15.52 -23.68
N VAL A 173 3.32 16.23 -24.28
CA VAL A 173 3.54 17.17 -25.38
C VAL A 173 3.34 18.59 -24.87
N PHE A 174 4.37 19.42 -25.01
CA PHE A 174 4.29 20.83 -24.68
C PHE A 174 3.75 21.63 -25.87
N ILE A 175 2.62 22.31 -25.69
CA ILE A 175 2.07 23.23 -26.68
C ILE A 175 2.91 24.51 -26.66
N LYS A 176 3.57 24.81 -27.78
CA LYS A 176 4.36 26.03 -27.99
C LYS A 176 4.16 26.60 -29.39
N ASN A 177 4.54 25.82 -30.39
CA ASN A 177 4.40 26.14 -31.81
C ASN A 177 3.96 24.89 -32.57
N ARG A 178 3.35 25.08 -33.73
CA ARG A 178 2.78 23.99 -34.51
C ARG A 178 3.80 22.90 -34.91
N ALA A 179 5.07 23.25 -35.12
CA ALA A 179 6.12 22.30 -35.51
C ALA A 179 6.59 21.39 -34.36
N GLU A 180 6.43 21.81 -33.11
CA GLU A 180 6.81 21.06 -31.91
C GLU A 180 5.60 20.44 -31.18
N SER A 181 4.39 20.90 -31.48
CA SER A 181 3.16 20.52 -30.76
C SER A 181 2.39 19.44 -31.52
N TYR A 182 3.02 18.30 -31.81
CA TYR A 182 2.40 17.25 -32.61
C TYR A 182 2.48 15.85 -31.98
N VAL A 183 1.57 15.00 -32.44
CA VAL A 183 1.54 13.55 -32.21
C VAL A 183 1.54 12.87 -33.58
N LYS A 184 2.61 12.16 -33.92
CA LYS A 184 2.72 11.42 -35.18
C LYS A 184 2.45 9.94 -34.94
N LEU A 185 1.39 9.45 -35.56
CA LEU A 185 0.92 8.07 -35.50
C LEU A 185 1.53 7.30 -36.68
N ARG A 186 2.31 6.27 -36.39
CA ARG A 186 2.85 5.34 -37.39
C ARG A 186 2.18 3.99 -37.24
N PHE A 187 1.88 3.34 -38.34
CA PHE A 187 1.20 2.04 -38.34
C PHE A 187 2.17 1.03 -38.91
N GLN A 188 2.40 -0.07 -38.19
CA GLN A 188 3.38 -1.08 -38.55
C GLN A 188 2.73 -2.46 -38.55
N ASP A 189 3.18 -3.34 -39.43
CA ASP A 189 2.81 -4.75 -39.38
C ASP A 189 3.62 -5.54 -38.33
N THR A 190 3.43 -6.85 -38.27
CA THR A 190 4.17 -7.76 -37.38
C THR A 190 5.67 -7.79 -37.64
N ASP A 191 6.11 -7.43 -38.85
CA ASP A 191 7.50 -7.39 -39.29
C ASP A 191 8.11 -5.97 -39.12
N TYR A 192 7.41 -5.07 -38.42
CA TYR A 192 7.81 -3.68 -38.20
C TYR A 192 7.89 -2.82 -39.48
N LYS A 193 7.26 -3.24 -40.58
CA LYS A 193 7.20 -2.44 -41.80
C LYS A 193 6.07 -1.43 -41.70
N ASN A 194 6.35 -0.19 -42.08
CA ASN A 194 5.35 0.87 -42.08
C ASN A 194 4.26 0.57 -43.11
N GLN A 195 3.02 0.76 -42.69
CA GLN A 195 1.81 0.58 -43.47
C GLN A 195 1.11 1.93 -43.63
N ALA A 196 0.60 2.21 -44.83
CA ALA A 196 -0.10 3.44 -45.13
C ALA A 196 -1.60 3.28 -44.82
N PRO A 197 -2.14 3.89 -43.74
CA PRO A 197 -3.54 3.73 -43.38
C PRO A 197 -4.43 4.67 -44.22
N LYS A 198 -5.67 4.26 -44.50
CA LYS A 198 -6.75 5.17 -44.88
C LYS A 198 -7.51 5.52 -43.59
N ILE A 199 -7.40 6.78 -43.16
CA ILE A 199 -8.07 7.26 -41.94
C ILE A 199 -9.55 7.51 -42.22
N ASP A 200 -10.41 6.87 -41.43
CA ASP A 200 -11.86 7.05 -41.49
C ASP A 200 -12.30 8.13 -40.49
N SER A 201 -11.75 8.13 -39.27
CA SER A 201 -12.01 9.19 -38.27
C SER A 201 -10.93 9.22 -37.18
N ILE A 202 -10.76 10.39 -36.56
CA ILE A 202 -10.00 10.57 -35.32
C ILE A 202 -10.90 11.29 -34.33
N LYS A 203 -11.26 10.61 -33.24
CA LYS A 203 -12.02 11.19 -32.13
C LYS A 203 -11.07 11.60 -31.01
N LEU A 204 -11.35 12.75 -30.41
CA LEU A 204 -10.65 13.25 -29.23
C LEU A 204 -11.51 13.05 -27.99
N TYR A 205 -10.92 12.44 -26.98
CA TYR A 205 -11.42 12.46 -25.62
C TYR A 205 -10.43 13.19 -24.72
N THR A 206 -10.92 13.86 -23.68
CA THR A 206 -10.08 14.53 -22.68
C THR A 206 -10.40 14.05 -21.28
N ALA A 207 -9.42 14.08 -20.39
CA ALA A 207 -9.62 13.84 -18.96
C ALA A 207 -8.80 14.85 -18.13
N PRO A 208 -9.33 15.30 -16.98
CA PRO A 208 -8.70 16.33 -16.15
C PRO A 208 -7.54 15.82 -15.29
N GLY A 209 -7.36 14.50 -15.17
CA GLY A 209 -6.31 13.89 -14.36
C GLY A 209 -6.65 12.46 -13.94
N MET A 210 -5.92 11.92 -12.96
CA MET A 210 -6.23 10.63 -12.33
C MET A 210 -7.13 10.82 -11.10
N PRO A 211 -8.20 10.02 -10.90
CA PRO A 211 -8.65 8.91 -11.75
C PRO A 211 -9.24 9.40 -13.08
N VAL A 212 -8.91 8.67 -14.16
CA VAL A 212 -9.21 9.09 -15.53
C VAL A 212 -10.67 8.83 -15.88
N ALA A 213 -11.41 9.90 -16.13
CA ALA A 213 -12.79 9.89 -16.63
C ALA A 213 -12.86 10.54 -18.03
N PRO A 214 -12.64 9.78 -19.12
CA PRO A 214 -12.59 10.32 -20.47
C PRO A 214 -13.95 10.90 -20.91
N GLN A 215 -13.93 12.10 -21.48
CA GLN A 215 -15.09 12.74 -22.09
C GLN A 215 -14.82 13.08 -23.56
N GLU A 216 -15.76 12.77 -24.46
CA GLU A 216 -15.62 13.05 -25.90
C GLU A 216 -15.72 14.57 -26.16
N ARG A 217 -14.74 15.13 -26.86
CA ARG A 217 -14.74 16.54 -27.29
C ARG A 217 -15.40 16.69 -28.65
N LYS A 218 -16.74 16.75 -28.65
CA LYS A 218 -17.55 16.95 -29.87
C LYS A 218 -17.44 18.36 -30.43
N ASP A 219 -17.02 19.31 -29.61
CA ASP A 219 -16.75 20.71 -29.94
C ASP A 219 -15.43 20.92 -30.69
N LYS A 220 -14.54 19.90 -30.70
CA LYS A 220 -13.22 19.97 -31.33
C LYS A 220 -13.15 19.06 -32.55
N MET A 221 -12.65 19.61 -33.65
CA MET A 221 -12.32 18.82 -34.83
C MET A 221 -10.81 18.58 -34.86
N VAL A 222 -10.40 17.31 -34.80
CA VAL A 222 -8.97 16.94 -34.86
C VAL A 222 -8.44 17.13 -36.27
N THR A 223 -7.54 18.09 -36.45
CA THR A 223 -6.83 18.29 -37.72
C THR A 223 -5.59 17.39 -37.80
N TYR A 224 -5.33 16.86 -38.99
CA TYR A 224 -4.16 16.01 -39.22
C TYR A 224 -3.60 16.19 -40.62
N LYS A 225 -2.31 15.88 -40.78
CA LYS A 225 -1.63 15.73 -42.07
C LYS A 225 -1.18 14.28 -42.24
N LYS A 226 -1.52 13.68 -43.36
CA LYS A 226 -1.04 12.35 -43.74
C LYS A 226 0.18 12.47 -44.65
N ASP A 227 1.20 11.65 -44.38
CA ASP A 227 2.37 11.44 -45.23
C ASP A 227 2.68 9.93 -45.34
N ASP A 228 3.70 9.56 -46.12
CA ASP A 228 4.09 8.16 -46.32
C ASP A 228 4.58 7.49 -45.02
N ALA A 229 5.00 8.28 -44.04
CA ALA A 229 5.48 7.80 -42.76
C ALA A 229 4.38 7.73 -41.68
N GLY A 230 3.16 8.24 -41.93
CA GLY A 230 2.04 8.11 -41.01
C GLY A 230 1.08 9.31 -40.99
N VAL A 231 0.46 9.54 -39.84
CA VAL A 231 -0.55 10.59 -39.61
C VAL A 231 -0.09 11.50 -38.49
N THR A 232 0.11 12.77 -38.80
CA THR A 232 0.55 13.78 -37.83
C THR A 232 -0.63 14.64 -37.39
N VAL A 233 -0.98 14.57 -36.11
CA VAL A 233 -1.99 15.38 -35.44
C VAL A 233 -1.31 16.58 -34.79
N PHE A 234 -1.78 17.80 -35.07
CA PHE A 234 -1.19 19.02 -34.54
C PHE A 234 -2.04 19.53 -33.39
N LEU A 235 -1.56 19.36 -32.16
CA LEU A 235 -2.32 19.65 -30.95
C LEU A 235 -2.63 21.15 -30.80
N SER A 236 -1.71 22.02 -31.23
CA SER A 236 -1.89 23.47 -31.21
C SER A 236 -3.00 23.97 -32.14
N ASP A 237 -3.47 23.15 -33.07
CA ASP A 237 -4.53 23.55 -34.01
C ASP A 237 -5.92 23.51 -33.34
N PHE A 238 -6.08 22.82 -32.21
CA PHE A 238 -7.39 22.64 -31.55
C PHE A 238 -7.38 22.68 -30.01
N LEU A 239 -6.22 22.74 -29.35
CA LEU A 239 -6.11 22.95 -27.90
C LEU A 239 -5.61 24.38 -27.63
N PHE A 240 -6.28 25.11 -26.75
CA PHE A 240 -5.92 26.48 -26.37
C PHE A 240 -5.45 26.56 -24.90
N GLU A 241 -4.66 27.58 -24.56
CA GLU A 241 -3.98 27.71 -23.26
C GLU A 241 -4.95 27.75 -22.08
N ASP A 242 -6.11 28.39 -22.25
CA ASP A 242 -7.15 28.52 -21.24
C ASP A 242 -7.91 27.21 -20.94
N GLU A 243 -7.79 26.21 -21.82
CA GLU A 243 -8.37 24.87 -21.66
C GLU A 243 -7.39 23.88 -20.99
N VAL A 244 -6.09 24.19 -20.96
CA VAL A 244 -5.05 23.32 -20.42
C VAL A 244 -4.58 23.89 -19.08
N THR A 245 -5.35 23.65 -18.02
CA THR A 245 -5.02 24.11 -16.67
C THR A 245 -4.59 22.97 -15.77
N PHE A 246 -3.42 23.12 -15.15
CA PHE A 246 -2.94 22.31 -14.02
C PHE A 246 -3.40 22.98 -12.72
N SER A 247 -4.68 22.90 -12.39
CA SER A 247 -5.20 23.57 -11.19
C SER A 247 -6.03 22.61 -10.35
N ASP A 248 -5.59 22.40 -9.09
CA ASP A 248 -6.40 21.81 -8.03
C ASP A 248 -7.65 22.66 -7.72
N ASN A 249 -7.62 23.95 -8.08
CA ASN A 249 -8.79 24.83 -8.14
C ASN A 249 -9.38 24.78 -9.55
N LEU A 250 -10.15 23.73 -9.84
CA LEU A 250 -11.05 23.72 -10.99
C LEU A 250 -12.06 24.86 -10.78
N ASP A 251 -11.91 25.95 -11.53
CA ASP A 251 -13.02 26.88 -11.73
C ASP A 251 -14.16 26.08 -12.36
N GLU A 252 -15.36 26.07 -11.77
CA GLU A 252 -16.48 25.22 -12.21
C GLU A 252 -16.84 25.45 -13.70
N ASN A 253 -16.40 26.58 -14.26
CA ASN A 253 -16.60 26.96 -15.65
C ASN A 253 -15.45 26.59 -16.61
N LYS A 254 -14.33 26.01 -16.14
CA LYS A 254 -13.19 25.63 -17.00
C LYS A 254 -12.91 24.13 -16.93
N THR A 255 -13.01 23.46 -18.07
CA THR A 255 -12.64 22.04 -18.19
C THR A 255 -11.12 21.92 -18.32
N ALA A 256 -10.43 21.56 -17.25
CA ALA A 256 -9.01 21.24 -17.30
C ALA A 256 -8.76 20.04 -18.22
N VAL A 257 -7.86 20.20 -19.20
CA VAL A 257 -7.39 19.12 -20.06
C VAL A 257 -5.98 18.71 -19.63
N TRP A 258 -5.85 17.53 -19.05
CA TRP A 258 -4.54 16.93 -18.74
C TRP A 258 -4.19 15.83 -19.75
N PHE A 259 -5.09 14.88 -19.98
CA PHE A 259 -4.90 13.81 -20.96
C PHE A 259 -5.70 14.07 -22.22
N CYS A 260 -5.06 13.94 -23.38
CA CYS A 260 -5.70 13.83 -24.68
C CYS A 260 -5.63 12.38 -25.16
N ILE A 261 -6.80 11.75 -25.31
CA ILE A 261 -6.95 10.36 -25.76
C ILE A 261 -7.49 10.39 -27.19
N PHE A 262 -6.75 9.76 -28.10
CA PHE A 262 -7.14 9.65 -29.50
C PHE A 262 -7.69 8.26 -29.77
N GLU A 263 -8.89 8.19 -30.35
CA GLU A 263 -9.47 6.97 -30.91
C GLU A 263 -9.48 7.13 -32.43
N ILE A 264 -8.66 6.31 -33.11
CA ILE A 264 -8.43 6.39 -34.55
C ILE A 264 -9.07 5.18 -35.22
N LYS A 265 -10.06 5.42 -36.08
CA LYS A 265 -10.61 4.40 -36.98
C LYS A 265 -9.97 4.51 -38.35
N TYR A 266 -9.48 3.39 -38.88
CA TYR A 266 -8.76 3.37 -40.15
C TYR A 266 -8.83 2.00 -40.82
N SER A 267 -8.45 1.98 -42.10
CA SER A 267 -8.33 0.76 -42.88
C SER A 267 -6.94 0.61 -43.50
N ILE A 268 -6.46 -0.64 -43.59
CA ILE A 268 -5.25 -1.02 -44.33
C ILE A 268 -5.66 -2.20 -45.23
N GLY A 269 -5.59 -1.98 -46.55
CA GLY A 269 -6.22 -2.91 -47.50
C GLY A 269 -7.73 -3.00 -47.26
N ASN A 270 -8.24 -4.23 -47.08
CA ASN A 270 -9.65 -4.50 -46.82
C ASN A 270 -10.00 -4.59 -45.32
N ASN A 271 -9.00 -4.56 -44.43
CA ASN A 271 -9.20 -4.73 -43.00
C ASN A 271 -9.41 -3.37 -42.33
N LYS A 272 -10.28 -3.34 -41.32
CA LYS A 272 -10.61 -2.14 -40.54
C LYS A 272 -10.15 -2.31 -39.10
N TYR A 273 -9.59 -1.24 -38.55
CA TYR A 273 -8.96 -1.24 -37.25
C TYR A 273 -9.39 -0.03 -36.43
N VAL A 274 -9.32 -0.18 -35.11
CA VAL A 274 -9.41 0.93 -34.16
C VAL A 274 -8.16 0.90 -33.31
N SER A 275 -7.42 2.01 -33.31
CA SER A 275 -6.27 2.19 -32.41
C SER A 275 -6.54 3.32 -31.44
N LEU A 276 -6.10 3.14 -30.20
CA LEU A 276 -6.21 4.13 -29.13
C LEU A 276 -4.83 4.45 -28.57
N THR A 277 -4.63 5.71 -28.20
CA THR A 277 -3.44 6.19 -27.49
C THR A 277 -3.76 7.44 -26.70
N SER A 278 -2.98 7.71 -25.67
CA SER A 278 -3.04 8.98 -24.93
C SER A 278 -1.73 9.74 -25.00
N VAL A 279 -1.81 11.06 -24.87
CA VAL A 279 -0.69 11.95 -24.55
C VAL A 279 -1.13 12.89 -23.42
N ALA A 280 -0.21 13.23 -22.53
CA ALA A 280 -0.42 14.35 -21.62
C ALA A 280 -0.11 15.65 -22.38
N VAL A 281 -0.81 16.73 -22.06
CA VAL A 281 -0.61 18.03 -22.72
C VAL A 281 -0.33 19.09 -21.67
N ALA A 282 0.65 19.95 -21.95
CA ALA A 282 1.02 21.06 -21.08
C ALA A 282 1.34 22.30 -21.93
N TYR A 283 1.09 23.50 -21.40
CA TYR A 283 1.67 24.73 -21.95
C TYR A 283 2.99 25.03 -21.24
N LYS A 284 3.99 25.47 -21.99
CA LYS A 284 5.22 26.00 -21.39
C LYS A 284 5.04 27.50 -21.20
N ALA A 285 5.01 27.93 -19.93
CA ALA A 285 5.06 29.34 -19.56
C ALA A 285 6.37 30.01 -20.04
#